data_AF-A0A966J9Z1-F1
#
_entry.id   AF-A0A966J9Z1-F1
#
_cell.length_a   1.000
_cell.length_b   1.000
_cell.length_c   1.000
_cell.angle_alpha   90.00
_cell.angle_beta   90.00
_cell.angle_gamma   90.00
#
_symmetry.space_group_name_H-M   'P 1'
#
loop_
_entity.id
_entity.type
_entity.pdbx_description
1 polymer ?
#
loop_
_entity_poly.entity_id
_entity_poly.type
_entity_poly.pdbx_seq_one_letter_code
_entity_poly.pdbx_strand_id
1 'polypeptide(L)'
;VDLPEAMGGTVGLMTALAQLQHSEPEVRESSAAAVTTALAPGLRTRAFIYNTLLLDKSIDDRLRDYPSWITSRNMANEASDASVQALVDAVVSRYDIPQRWYALKAEILGVDRLRDFDRMASVTAGGSAEIGWAEGTSIVRDAYASFSDELAGIVGRFIDERWIDAPVRPGKRGGAFCAYGVPEHHPYVLLNWTSTARDVATLAHELGHGVHGYLAREQGIFHQSTPLTLAETASVFGETVTNNRLLESLDDPEERFSLLAATLEDSIATVFRQVAMNRFEHSCHSHRREVGELSVETFGDYWAESQTAMLGEAVEVTEGYRTWWSYVPHFIATPGYVYAYAYGQLLALSVYARYREQGDSFVPAYLDMLRAGGSMSPEALTAIVGCDLTDPGFWSAGLDIVEGQLNAAVDAARAAGRL
;
A
#
# COMPACT_ATOMS: atom_id res chain seq x y z
N VAL A 1 -23.27 -12.08 1.34
CA VAL A 1 -22.45 -13.30 1.18
C VAL A 1 -22.97 -14.28 2.20
N ASP A 2 -23.44 -15.44 1.75
CA ASP A 2 -24.03 -16.43 2.64
C ASP A 2 -22.91 -17.34 3.16
N LEU A 3 -22.46 -17.06 4.39
CA LEU A 3 -21.53 -17.92 5.11
C LEU A 3 -22.31 -18.98 5.90
N PRO A 4 -21.67 -20.08 6.33
CA PRO A 4 -22.25 -20.99 7.30
C PRO A 4 -22.78 -20.26 8.55
N GLU A 5 -23.87 -20.73 9.15
CA GLU A 5 -24.47 -20.12 10.36
C GLU A 5 -23.45 -19.97 11.50
N ALA A 6 -22.57 -20.97 11.67
CA ALA A 6 -21.48 -20.93 12.65
C ALA A 6 -20.47 -19.79 12.42
N MET A 7 -20.46 -19.19 11.23
CA MET A 7 -19.58 -18.10 10.81
C MET A 7 -20.33 -16.77 10.66
N GLY A 8 -21.57 -16.67 11.18
CA GLY A 8 -22.36 -15.44 11.20
C GLY A 8 -23.42 -15.32 10.09
N GLY A 9 -23.68 -16.38 9.33
CA GLY A 9 -24.76 -16.42 8.35
C GLY A 9 -24.57 -15.43 7.18
N THR A 10 -25.64 -14.76 6.75
CA THR A 10 -25.56 -13.75 5.69
C THR A 10 -24.88 -12.48 6.19
N VAL A 11 -23.69 -12.19 5.65
CA VAL A 11 -22.90 -11.00 5.98
C VAL A 11 -22.60 -10.14 4.74
N GLY A 12 -22.15 -8.90 4.98
CA GLY A 12 -21.63 -8.02 3.92
C GLY A 12 -20.35 -8.58 3.28
N LEU A 13 -20.06 -8.19 2.04
CA LEU A 13 -18.88 -8.69 1.30
C LEU A 13 -17.57 -8.45 2.04
N MET A 14 -17.38 -7.25 2.60
CA MET A 14 -16.15 -6.92 3.33
C MET A 14 -15.99 -7.77 4.59
N THR A 15 -17.08 -8.07 5.29
CA THR A 15 -17.06 -8.97 6.46
C THR A 15 -16.66 -10.39 6.06
N ALA A 16 -17.14 -10.90 4.93
CA ALA A 16 -16.73 -12.20 4.41
C ALA A 16 -15.26 -12.22 3.94
N LEU A 17 -14.80 -11.17 3.27
CA LEU A 17 -13.39 -11.05 2.85
C LEU A 17 -12.43 -10.97 4.05
N ALA A 18 -12.84 -10.36 5.16
CA ALA A 18 -12.04 -10.32 6.38
C ALA A 18 -11.77 -11.72 6.97
N GLN A 19 -12.69 -12.68 6.77
CA GLN A 19 -12.50 -14.07 7.22
C GLN A 19 -11.37 -14.79 6.47
N LEU A 20 -10.86 -14.25 5.36
CA LEU A 20 -9.69 -14.80 4.67
C LEU A 20 -8.39 -14.65 5.48
N GLN A 21 -8.38 -13.81 6.51
CA GLN A 21 -7.25 -13.68 7.44
C GLN A 21 -7.33 -14.67 8.63
N HIS A 22 -8.42 -15.44 8.72
CA HIS A 22 -8.62 -16.37 9.82
C HIS A 22 -7.52 -17.44 9.88
N SER A 23 -7.14 -17.84 11.09
CA SER A 23 -6.07 -18.83 11.32
C SER A 23 -6.44 -20.21 10.78
N GLU A 24 -7.71 -20.61 10.89
CA GLU A 24 -8.21 -21.89 10.42
C GLU A 24 -8.40 -21.94 8.90
N PRO A 25 -7.77 -22.90 8.18
CA PRO A 25 -7.90 -23.03 6.73
C PRO A 25 -9.34 -23.28 6.24
N GLU A 26 -10.14 -24.04 6.99
CA GLU A 26 -11.53 -24.38 6.63
C GLU A 26 -12.43 -23.14 6.60
N VAL A 27 -12.20 -22.20 7.52
CA VAL A 27 -12.89 -20.91 7.57
C VAL A 27 -12.55 -20.07 6.34
N ARG A 28 -11.27 -20.02 5.97
CA ARG A 28 -10.83 -19.28 4.77
C ARG A 28 -11.40 -19.88 3.49
N GLU A 29 -11.35 -21.20 3.34
CA GLU A 29 -11.87 -21.92 2.19
C GLU A 29 -13.39 -21.73 2.03
N SER A 30 -14.14 -21.91 3.13
CA SER A 30 -15.59 -21.70 3.14
C SER A 30 -15.96 -20.26 2.78
N SER A 31 -15.19 -19.29 3.30
CA SER A 31 -15.38 -17.87 3.00
C SER A 31 -15.07 -17.54 1.54
N ALA A 32 -13.97 -18.06 0.99
CA ALA A 32 -13.58 -17.85 -0.40
C ALA A 32 -14.60 -18.45 -1.38
N ALA A 33 -15.11 -19.64 -1.10
CA ALA A 33 -16.17 -20.29 -1.88
C ALA A 33 -17.49 -19.50 -1.83
N ALA A 34 -17.87 -19.01 -0.64
CA ALA A 34 -19.06 -18.19 -0.46
C ALA A 34 -18.95 -16.83 -1.18
N VAL A 35 -17.77 -16.18 -1.12
CA VAL A 35 -17.49 -14.95 -1.86
C VAL A 35 -17.60 -15.20 -3.36
N THR A 36 -16.96 -16.25 -3.88
CA THR A 36 -17.04 -16.62 -5.31
C THR A 36 -18.49 -16.84 -5.75
N THR A 37 -19.27 -17.58 -4.94
CA THR A 37 -20.71 -17.81 -5.20
C THR A 37 -21.49 -16.50 -5.21
N ALA A 38 -21.23 -15.60 -4.27
CA ALA A 38 -21.88 -14.29 -4.18
C ALA A 38 -21.50 -13.35 -5.34
N LEU A 39 -20.33 -13.54 -5.96
CA LEU A 39 -19.88 -12.80 -7.14
C LEU A 39 -20.38 -13.37 -8.46
N ALA A 40 -21.01 -14.55 -8.50
CA ALA A 40 -21.55 -15.08 -9.75
C ALA A 40 -22.81 -14.32 -10.23
N PRO A 41 -23.81 -13.99 -9.38
CA PRO A 41 -24.95 -13.19 -9.78
C PRO A 41 -24.55 -11.80 -10.29
N GLY A 42 -25.07 -11.42 -11.46
CA GLY A 42 -24.80 -10.13 -12.09
C GLY A 42 -23.40 -9.97 -12.69
N LEU A 43 -22.58 -11.03 -12.76
CA LEU A 43 -21.23 -10.96 -13.34
C LEU A 43 -21.25 -10.46 -14.80
N ARG A 44 -22.19 -10.97 -15.61
CA ARG A 44 -22.41 -10.47 -16.99
C ARG A 44 -22.76 -8.98 -17.03
N THR A 45 -23.58 -8.51 -16.07
CA THR A 45 -23.93 -7.09 -15.96
C THR A 45 -22.70 -6.25 -15.60
N ARG A 46 -21.88 -6.69 -14.65
CA ARG A 46 -20.63 -6.02 -14.30
C ARG A 46 -19.64 -5.99 -15.47
N ALA A 47 -19.52 -7.09 -16.21
CA ALA A 47 -18.71 -7.13 -17.44
C ALA A 47 -19.23 -6.19 -18.53
N PHE A 48 -20.55 -6.10 -18.72
CA PHE A 48 -21.15 -5.12 -19.64
C PHE A 48 -20.88 -3.68 -19.23
N ILE A 49 -21.03 -3.36 -17.93
CA ILE A 49 -20.71 -2.04 -17.39
C ILE A 49 -19.24 -1.73 -17.64
N TYR A 50 -18.34 -2.66 -17.33
CA TYR A 50 -16.90 -2.43 -17.52
C TYR A 50 -16.56 -2.24 -19.01
N ASN A 51 -17.06 -3.08 -19.92
CA ASN A 51 -16.90 -2.90 -21.37
C ASN A 51 -17.39 -1.53 -21.88
N THR A 52 -18.51 -1.05 -21.32
CA THR A 52 -19.07 0.27 -21.66
C THR A 52 -18.12 1.37 -21.25
N LEU A 53 -17.58 1.31 -20.02
CA LEU A 53 -16.60 2.26 -19.53
C LEU A 53 -15.27 2.20 -20.29
N LEU A 54 -14.80 1.01 -20.65
CA LEU A 54 -13.60 0.84 -21.48
C LEU A 54 -13.79 1.49 -22.86
N LEU A 55 -15.00 1.38 -23.46
CA LEU A 55 -15.33 2.03 -24.73
C LEU A 55 -15.41 3.56 -24.59
N ASP A 56 -16.15 4.03 -23.59
CA ASP A 56 -16.32 5.46 -23.32
C ASP A 56 -14.96 6.13 -23.13
N LYS A 57 -14.11 5.54 -22.30
CA LYS A 57 -12.72 5.98 -22.10
C LYS A 57 -11.90 5.97 -23.40
N SER A 58 -12.01 4.92 -24.22
CA SER A 58 -11.33 4.85 -25.53
C SER A 58 -11.78 5.98 -26.47
N ILE A 59 -13.08 6.31 -26.47
CA ILE A 59 -13.63 7.41 -27.26
C ILE A 59 -13.13 8.76 -26.74
N ASP A 60 -13.18 9.02 -25.43
CA ASP A 60 -12.69 10.26 -24.83
C ASP A 60 -11.19 10.45 -25.06
N ASP A 61 -10.38 9.41 -24.86
CA ASP A 61 -8.94 9.45 -25.10
C ASP A 61 -8.64 9.81 -26.57
N ARG A 62 -9.38 9.24 -27.54
CA ARG A 62 -9.23 9.58 -28.97
C ARG A 62 -9.68 11.01 -29.28
N LEU A 63 -10.80 11.47 -28.70
CA LEU A 63 -11.31 12.83 -28.95
C LEU A 63 -10.40 13.91 -28.36
N ARG A 64 -9.60 13.57 -27.35
CA ARG A 64 -8.65 14.46 -26.69
C ARG A 64 -7.20 14.27 -27.15
N ASP A 65 -6.99 13.44 -28.17
CA ASP A 65 -5.67 13.12 -28.73
C ASP A 65 -4.67 12.57 -27.68
N TYR A 66 -5.16 11.81 -26.69
CA TYR A 66 -4.29 11.13 -25.72
C TYR A 66 -3.60 9.92 -26.37
N PRO A 67 -2.26 9.80 -26.24
CA PRO A 67 -1.46 8.79 -26.95
C PRO A 67 -1.63 7.38 -26.38
N SER A 68 -2.05 7.25 -25.12
CA SER A 68 -2.27 5.96 -24.48
C SER A 68 -3.53 5.98 -23.62
N TRP A 69 -3.95 4.78 -23.22
CA TRP A 69 -5.10 4.63 -22.34
C TRP A 69 -4.91 5.22 -20.96
N ILE A 70 -3.67 5.33 -20.48
CA ILE A 70 -3.40 5.74 -19.11
C ILE A 70 -3.04 7.22 -19.02
N THR A 71 -2.72 7.87 -20.15
CA THR A 71 -2.23 9.25 -20.19
C THR A 71 -3.15 10.24 -19.49
N SER A 72 -4.46 10.16 -19.70
CA SER A 72 -5.43 11.03 -19.01
C SER A 72 -5.41 10.88 -17.49
N ARG A 73 -5.19 9.66 -16.98
CA ARG A 73 -5.04 9.40 -15.55
C ARG A 73 -3.71 9.90 -15.03
N ASN A 74 -2.63 9.69 -15.78
CA ASN A 74 -1.29 10.16 -15.42
C ASN A 74 -1.25 11.67 -15.28
N MET A 75 -1.83 12.41 -16.23
CA MET A 75 -1.96 13.87 -16.11
C MET A 75 -2.80 14.30 -14.91
N ALA A 76 -3.91 13.60 -14.62
CA ALA A 76 -4.72 13.90 -13.43
C ALA A 76 -3.98 13.63 -12.11
N ASN A 77 -2.97 12.76 -12.13
CA ASN A 77 -2.08 12.45 -11.01
C ASN A 77 -0.79 13.30 -11.03
N GLU A 78 -0.67 14.24 -11.98
CA GLU A 78 0.53 15.05 -12.23
C GLU A 78 1.80 14.21 -12.45
N ALA A 79 1.65 12.99 -12.98
CA ALA A 79 2.75 12.09 -13.31
C ALA A 79 2.96 12.01 -14.82
N SER A 80 4.22 11.94 -15.26
CA SER A 80 4.52 11.63 -16.65
C SER A 80 4.23 10.16 -17.02
N ASP A 81 3.89 9.91 -18.29
CA ASP A 81 3.74 8.52 -18.78
C ASP A 81 5.04 7.72 -18.63
N ALA A 82 6.19 8.40 -18.79
CA ALA A 82 7.51 7.79 -18.63
C ALA A 82 7.79 7.34 -17.19
N SER A 83 7.47 8.17 -16.18
CA SER A 83 7.69 7.81 -14.78
C SER A 83 6.79 6.66 -14.33
N VAL A 84 5.51 6.68 -14.76
CA VAL A 84 4.57 5.60 -14.47
C VAL A 84 5.00 4.29 -15.13
N GLN A 85 5.47 4.34 -16.37
CA GLN A 85 5.98 3.15 -17.06
C GLN A 85 7.26 2.61 -16.40
N ALA A 86 8.19 3.49 -16.02
CA ALA A 86 9.40 3.10 -15.29
C ALA A 86 9.09 2.42 -13.94
N LEU A 87 8.13 2.95 -13.18
CA LEU A 87 7.62 2.32 -11.95
C LEU A 87 7.09 0.91 -12.21
N VAL A 88 6.19 0.79 -13.19
CA VAL A 88 5.55 -0.49 -13.53
C VAL A 88 6.59 -1.52 -13.94
N ASP A 89 7.54 -1.15 -14.80
CA ASP A 89 8.59 -2.05 -15.28
C ASP A 89 9.52 -2.48 -14.14
N ALA A 90 9.90 -1.55 -13.25
CA ALA A 90 10.70 -1.86 -12.08
C ALA A 90 9.99 -2.88 -11.17
N VAL A 91 8.71 -2.67 -10.86
CA VAL A 91 7.93 -3.58 -9.99
C VAL A 91 7.73 -4.95 -10.64
N VAL A 92 7.37 -5.00 -11.94
CA VAL A 92 7.19 -6.26 -12.67
C VAL A 92 8.50 -7.05 -12.73
N SER A 93 9.64 -6.38 -12.93
CA SER A 93 10.96 -7.02 -12.95
C SER A 93 11.35 -7.67 -11.62
N ARG A 94 10.69 -7.26 -10.51
CA ARG A 94 10.96 -7.72 -9.15
C ARG A 94 9.82 -8.54 -8.54
N TYR A 95 8.97 -9.16 -9.37
CA TYR A 95 7.99 -10.14 -8.90
C TYR A 95 8.63 -11.34 -8.18
N ASP A 96 9.95 -11.53 -8.23
CA ASP A 96 10.67 -12.47 -7.39
C ASP A 96 10.47 -12.22 -5.88
N ILE A 97 10.30 -10.96 -5.44
CA ILE A 97 10.12 -10.61 -4.03
C ILE A 97 8.82 -11.20 -3.45
N PRO A 98 7.61 -10.89 -3.97
CA PRO A 98 6.38 -11.50 -3.46
C PRO A 98 6.37 -13.03 -3.65
N GLN A 99 6.95 -13.56 -4.73
CA GLN A 99 7.03 -15.00 -4.95
C GLN A 99 7.85 -15.71 -3.86
N ARG A 100 9.01 -15.15 -3.50
CA ARG A 100 9.85 -15.65 -2.40
C ARG A 100 9.15 -15.54 -1.05
N TRP A 101 8.41 -14.44 -0.81
CA TRP A 101 7.58 -14.31 0.40
C TRP A 101 6.52 -15.40 0.48
N TYR A 102 5.77 -15.64 -0.60
CA TYR A 102 4.73 -16.67 -0.59
C TYR A 102 5.28 -18.09 -0.49
N ALA A 103 6.47 -18.36 -1.04
CA ALA A 103 7.18 -19.62 -0.82
C ALA A 103 7.56 -19.81 0.65
N LEU A 104 8.15 -18.79 1.28
CA LEU A 104 8.45 -18.77 2.71
C LEU A 104 7.18 -19.02 3.55
N LYS A 105 6.08 -18.34 3.21
CA LYS A 105 4.81 -18.46 3.91
C LYS A 105 4.20 -19.86 3.77
N ALA A 106 4.32 -20.49 2.61
CA ALA A 106 3.90 -21.87 2.41
C ALA A 106 4.65 -22.84 3.34
N GLU A 107 5.98 -22.67 3.44
CA GLU A 107 6.85 -23.46 4.31
C GLU A 107 6.47 -23.29 5.80
N ILE A 108 6.31 -22.05 6.27
CA ILE A 108 5.91 -21.74 7.65
C ILE A 108 4.53 -22.34 8.00
N LEU A 109 3.60 -22.34 7.04
CA LEU A 109 2.26 -22.89 7.22
C LEU A 109 2.21 -24.41 7.02
N GLY A 110 3.31 -25.05 6.63
CA GLY A 110 3.41 -26.50 6.41
C GLY A 110 2.60 -27.00 5.22
N VAL A 111 2.47 -26.20 4.15
CA VAL A 111 1.74 -26.56 2.93
C VAL A 111 2.64 -26.49 1.70
N ASP A 112 2.43 -27.39 0.73
CA ASP A 112 3.24 -27.42 -0.50
C ASP A 112 3.03 -26.18 -1.37
N ARG A 113 1.78 -25.70 -1.45
CA ARG A 113 1.38 -24.52 -2.20
C ARG A 113 0.23 -23.81 -1.52
N LEU A 114 0.28 -22.48 -1.41
CA LEU A 114 -0.85 -21.70 -0.92
C LEU A 114 -1.96 -21.67 -1.97
N ARG A 115 -3.23 -21.62 -1.56
CA ARG A 115 -4.31 -21.21 -2.46
C ARG A 115 -4.40 -19.68 -2.48
N ASP A 116 -4.97 -19.08 -3.53
CA ASP A 116 -5.07 -17.62 -3.68
C ASP A 116 -5.71 -16.90 -2.49
N PHE A 117 -6.58 -17.59 -1.75
CA PHE A 117 -7.20 -17.09 -0.53
C PHE A 117 -6.37 -17.37 0.74
N ASP A 118 -5.53 -18.41 0.76
CA ASP A 118 -4.62 -18.72 1.88
C ASP A 118 -3.47 -17.72 1.99
N ARG A 119 -3.19 -16.95 0.92
CA ARG A 119 -2.17 -15.89 0.96
C ARG A 119 -2.46 -14.81 2.02
N MET A 120 -3.71 -14.71 2.50
CA MET A 120 -4.14 -13.78 3.54
C MET A 120 -4.02 -14.36 4.95
N ALA A 121 -3.71 -15.64 5.11
CA ALA A 121 -3.58 -16.30 6.40
C ALA A 121 -2.50 -15.61 7.26
N SER A 122 -2.77 -15.33 8.52
CA SER A 122 -1.74 -14.75 9.38
C SER A 122 -0.62 -15.76 9.64
N VAL A 123 0.64 -15.30 9.54
CA VAL A 123 1.84 -16.03 9.98
C VAL A 123 2.42 -15.51 11.30
N THR A 124 1.82 -14.47 11.87
CA THR A 124 2.26 -13.89 13.14
C THR A 124 1.79 -14.73 14.31
N ALA A 125 2.63 -14.94 15.33
CA ALA A 125 2.14 -15.47 16.60
C ALA A 125 1.08 -14.54 17.21
N GLY A 126 0.04 -15.13 17.82
CA GLY A 126 -0.87 -14.36 18.66
C GLY A 126 -0.16 -13.94 19.95
N GLY A 127 -0.22 -12.65 20.30
CA GLY A 127 0.29 -12.12 21.58
C GLY A 127 1.55 -11.25 21.46
N SER A 128 1.52 -10.21 20.63
CA SER A 128 2.56 -9.15 20.66
C SER A 128 2.58 -8.45 22.02
N ALA A 129 3.76 -8.06 22.51
CA ALA A 129 3.87 -7.17 23.65
C ALA A 129 2.97 -5.92 23.50
N GLU A 130 2.27 -5.57 24.58
CA GLU A 130 1.45 -4.36 24.60
C GLU A 130 2.36 -3.12 24.69
N ILE A 131 2.30 -2.26 23.68
CA ILE A 131 3.03 -0.98 23.69
C ILE A 131 2.07 0.11 24.15
N GLY A 132 2.27 0.64 25.35
CA GLY A 132 1.42 1.70 25.91
C GLY A 132 1.57 3.02 25.15
N TRP A 133 0.58 3.92 25.23
CA TRP A 133 0.61 5.22 24.54
C TRP A 133 1.88 6.05 24.82
N ALA A 134 2.32 6.11 26.08
CA ALA A 134 3.52 6.88 26.47
C ALA A 134 4.80 6.30 25.85
N GLU A 135 4.91 4.97 25.82
CA GLU A 135 6.03 4.27 25.20
C GLU A 135 5.99 4.44 23.68
N GLY A 136 4.83 4.20 23.04
CA GLY A 136 4.65 4.36 21.60
C GLY A 136 4.96 5.78 21.11
N THR A 137 4.47 6.80 21.81
CA THR A 137 4.79 8.20 21.47
C THR A 137 6.26 8.56 21.70
N SER A 138 6.92 7.96 22.69
CA SER A 138 8.38 8.11 22.88
C SER A 138 9.15 7.48 21.72
N ILE A 139 8.79 6.25 21.32
CA ILE A 139 9.42 5.54 20.21
C ILE A 139 9.31 6.37 18.92
N VAL A 140 8.13 6.90 18.61
CA VAL A 140 7.94 7.74 17.42
C VAL A 140 8.72 9.05 17.52
N ARG A 141 8.70 9.73 18.67
CA ARG A 141 9.47 10.97 18.86
C ARG A 141 10.97 10.72 18.68
N ASP A 142 11.50 9.65 19.26
CA ASP A 142 12.91 9.28 19.16
C ASP A 142 13.29 8.85 17.74
N ALA A 143 12.40 8.14 17.04
CA ALA A 143 12.58 7.79 15.64
C ALA A 143 12.70 9.06 14.79
N TYR A 144 11.82 10.05 14.97
CA TYR A 144 11.93 11.30 14.25
C TYR A 144 13.17 12.13 14.65
N ALA A 145 13.57 12.11 15.92
CA ALA A 145 14.78 12.77 16.39
C ALA A 145 16.06 12.14 15.84
N SER A 146 16.04 10.84 15.51
CA SER A 146 17.20 10.14 14.94
C SER A 146 17.58 10.64 13.53
N PHE A 147 16.69 11.39 12.87
CA PHE A 147 16.95 11.95 11.55
C PHE A 147 16.84 13.48 11.48
N SER A 148 15.92 14.12 12.20
CA SER A 148 15.75 15.58 12.17
C SER A 148 15.16 16.12 13.46
N ASP A 149 15.93 16.95 14.16
CA ASP A 149 15.47 17.70 15.33
C ASP A 149 14.25 18.59 15.02
N GLU A 150 14.19 19.15 13.81
CA GLU A 150 13.05 19.97 13.39
C GLU A 150 11.77 19.12 13.28
N LEU A 151 11.84 17.95 12.64
CA LEU A 151 10.66 17.09 12.50
C LEU A 151 10.26 16.50 13.84
N ALA A 152 11.22 16.12 14.69
CA ALA A 152 10.95 15.70 16.06
C ALA A 152 10.27 16.81 16.89
N GLY A 153 10.69 18.06 16.70
CA GLY A 153 10.06 19.22 17.32
C GLY A 153 8.59 19.35 16.92
N ILE A 154 8.28 19.21 15.62
CA ILE A 154 6.90 19.23 15.11
C ILE A 154 6.09 18.06 15.67
N VAL A 155 6.62 16.84 15.64
CA VAL A 155 6.00 15.65 16.25
C VAL A 155 5.71 15.86 17.73
N GLY A 156 6.66 16.47 18.46
CA GLY A 156 6.49 16.86 19.85
C GLY A 156 5.26 17.74 20.06
N ARG A 157 5.03 18.73 19.18
CA ARG A 157 3.82 19.57 19.25
C ARG A 157 2.54 18.76 19.08
N PHE A 158 2.49 17.80 18.15
CA PHE A 158 1.30 16.95 17.98
C PHE A 158 0.96 16.19 19.26
N ILE A 159 1.98 15.63 19.90
CA ILE A 159 1.85 14.84 21.13
C ILE A 159 1.49 15.74 22.32
N ASP A 160 2.17 16.87 22.48
CA ASP A 160 2.11 17.71 23.68
C ASP A 160 0.94 18.72 23.66
N GLU A 161 0.50 19.16 22.48
CA GLU A 161 -0.53 20.20 22.30
C GLU A 161 -1.95 19.65 22.02
N ARG A 162 -2.18 18.34 22.21
CA ARG A 162 -3.48 17.65 22.01
C ARG A 162 -3.99 17.73 20.56
N TRP A 163 -3.12 17.52 19.58
CA TRP A 163 -3.50 17.47 18.16
C TRP A 163 -3.83 16.06 17.68
N ILE A 164 -3.75 15.06 18.57
CA ILE A 164 -4.03 13.66 18.29
C ILE A 164 -5.26 13.19 19.07
N ASP A 165 -6.25 12.63 18.38
CA ASP A 165 -7.36 11.89 18.98
C ASP A 165 -7.11 10.37 18.88
N ALA A 166 -6.49 9.80 19.90
CA ALA A 166 -6.03 8.40 19.90
C ALA A 166 -7.02 7.32 20.39
N PRO A 167 -7.79 7.51 21.49
CA PRO A 167 -8.54 6.42 22.10
C PRO A 167 -9.70 5.90 21.24
N VAL A 168 -9.89 4.57 21.26
CA VAL A 168 -11.08 3.91 20.69
C VAL A 168 -12.31 4.25 21.52
N ARG A 169 -13.40 4.67 20.87
CA ARG A 169 -14.66 5.06 21.52
C ARG A 169 -15.88 4.59 20.72
N PRO A 170 -16.99 4.18 21.37
CA PRO A 170 -18.22 3.85 20.67
C PRO A 170 -18.67 4.99 19.73
N GLY A 171 -18.92 4.65 18.46
CA GLY A 171 -19.32 5.61 17.43
C GLY A 171 -18.18 6.43 16.82
N LYS A 172 -16.92 6.25 17.24
CA LYS A 172 -15.76 6.87 16.58
C LYS A 172 -15.55 6.23 15.21
N ARG A 173 -15.17 7.05 14.22
CA ARG A 173 -14.75 6.56 12.89
C ARG A 173 -13.55 5.62 13.05
N GLY A 174 -13.62 4.45 12.41
CA GLY A 174 -12.52 3.48 12.37
C GLY A 174 -11.37 3.94 11.47
N GLY A 175 -10.24 3.25 11.57
CA GLY A 175 -9.00 3.56 10.85
C GLY A 175 -8.19 4.69 11.48
N ALA A 176 -7.31 5.27 10.69
CA ALA A 176 -6.48 6.41 11.06
C ALA A 176 -6.47 7.42 9.91
N PHE A 177 -6.23 8.70 10.21
CA PHE A 177 -5.94 9.71 9.18
C PHE A 177 -5.35 10.98 9.81
N CYS A 178 -4.64 11.75 8.98
CA CYS A 178 -4.30 13.14 9.22
C CYS A 178 -5.21 14.06 8.38
N ALA A 179 -5.72 15.12 8.99
CA ALA A 179 -6.55 16.12 8.31
C ALA A 179 -5.91 17.51 8.37
N TYR A 180 -5.79 18.12 7.20
CA TYR A 180 -5.32 19.49 7.03
C TYR A 180 -6.52 20.45 7.03
N GLY A 181 -6.38 21.58 7.72
CA GLY A 181 -7.39 22.64 7.76
C GLY A 181 -7.01 23.80 6.84
N VAL A 182 -7.11 25.01 7.38
CA VAL A 182 -6.56 26.22 6.74
C VAL A 182 -5.07 26.36 7.03
N PRO A 183 -4.28 27.02 6.15
CA PRO A 183 -2.83 27.17 6.33
C PRO A 183 -2.42 27.85 7.65
N GLU A 184 -3.27 28.71 8.22
CA GLU A 184 -2.98 29.38 9.49
C GLU A 184 -3.08 28.44 10.71
N HIS A 185 -3.60 27.21 10.53
CA HIS A 185 -3.82 26.26 11.62
C HIS A 185 -3.04 24.96 11.44
N HIS A 186 -2.86 24.21 12.52
CA HIS A 186 -2.11 22.95 12.46
C HIS A 186 -3.01 21.80 11.99
N PRO A 187 -2.43 20.72 11.42
CA PRO A 187 -3.18 19.50 11.17
C PRO A 187 -3.66 18.82 12.46
N TYR A 188 -4.59 17.89 12.30
CA TYR A 188 -5.05 16.99 13.36
C TYR A 188 -4.87 15.54 12.92
N VAL A 189 -4.55 14.67 13.88
CA VAL A 189 -4.41 13.23 13.66
C VAL A 189 -5.51 12.48 14.42
N LEU A 190 -6.16 11.54 13.75
CA LEU A 190 -7.09 10.60 14.36
C LEU A 190 -6.50 9.19 14.29
N LEU A 191 -6.49 8.50 15.43
CA LEU A 191 -6.07 7.10 15.53
C LEU A 191 -7.13 6.26 16.25
N ASN A 192 -6.96 4.95 16.24
CA ASN A 192 -7.71 4.01 17.07
C ASN A 192 -6.72 3.10 17.81
N TRP A 193 -6.09 3.63 18.86
CA TRP A 193 -4.99 2.97 19.57
C TRP A 193 -5.46 1.76 20.38
N THR A 194 -4.85 0.60 20.13
CA THR A 194 -5.10 -0.67 20.84
C THR A 194 -3.83 -1.28 21.47
N SER A 195 -2.76 -0.51 21.61
CA SER A 195 -1.49 -0.91 22.24
C SER A 195 -0.72 -2.01 21.50
N THR A 196 -0.69 -1.98 20.18
CA THR A 196 0.10 -2.91 19.36
C THR A 196 1.29 -2.22 18.67
N ALA A 197 2.29 -2.99 18.25
CA ALA A 197 3.37 -2.46 17.40
C ALA A 197 2.83 -1.82 16.09
N ARG A 198 1.73 -2.36 15.56
CA ARG A 198 1.03 -1.77 14.41
C ARG A 198 0.47 -0.38 14.71
N ASP A 199 -0.01 -0.16 15.94
CA ASP A 199 -0.49 1.16 16.35
C ASP A 199 0.65 2.18 16.41
N VAL A 200 1.86 1.77 16.81
CA VAL A 200 3.07 2.63 16.79
C VAL A 200 3.43 3.01 15.35
N ALA A 201 3.46 2.04 14.43
CA ALA A 201 3.70 2.29 13.01
C ALA A 201 2.64 3.23 12.41
N THR A 202 1.36 2.99 12.73
CA THR A 202 0.24 3.84 12.29
C THR A 202 0.37 5.27 12.84
N LEU A 203 0.75 5.44 14.11
CA LEU A 203 1.02 6.76 14.68
C LEU A 203 2.16 7.46 13.94
N ALA A 204 3.25 6.77 13.63
CA ALA A 204 4.36 7.33 12.86
C ALA A 204 3.96 7.74 11.44
N HIS A 205 3.15 6.92 10.78
CA HIS A 205 2.59 7.17 9.45
C HIS A 205 1.75 8.45 9.44
N GLU A 206 0.75 8.55 10.32
CA GLU A 206 -0.12 9.73 10.37
C GLU A 206 0.60 10.99 10.82
N LEU A 207 1.60 10.86 11.71
CA LEU A 207 2.46 11.99 12.07
C LEU A 207 3.35 12.44 10.91
N GLY A 208 3.70 11.55 9.98
CA GLY A 208 4.42 11.96 8.77
C GLY A 208 3.56 12.86 7.89
N HIS A 209 2.28 12.52 7.70
CA HIS A 209 1.32 13.45 7.09
C HIS A 209 1.18 14.73 7.92
N GLY A 210 1.07 14.62 9.25
CA GLY A 210 0.97 15.78 10.14
C GLY A 210 2.15 16.74 10.02
N VAL A 211 3.36 16.22 9.93
CA VAL A 211 4.60 16.98 9.73
C VAL A 211 4.62 17.63 8.36
N HIS A 212 4.31 16.88 7.30
CA HIS A 212 4.26 17.41 5.94
C HIS A 212 3.24 18.55 5.83
N GLY A 213 2.01 18.29 6.30
CA GLY A 213 0.95 19.27 6.35
C GLY A 213 1.29 20.48 7.23
N TYR A 214 2.07 20.32 8.30
CA TYR A 214 2.52 21.43 9.15
C TYR A 214 3.56 22.32 8.44
N LEU A 215 4.51 21.73 7.72
CA LEU A 215 5.55 22.45 6.98
C LEU A 215 5.00 23.16 5.74
N ALA A 216 4.11 22.49 4.99
CA ALA A 216 3.55 23.02 3.74
C ALA A 216 2.60 24.22 3.92
N ARG A 217 2.23 24.57 5.16
CA ARG A 217 1.33 25.70 5.46
C ARG A 217 1.83 27.04 4.93
N GLU A 218 3.14 27.22 4.86
CA GLU A 218 3.75 28.46 4.35
C GLU A 218 3.39 28.73 2.88
N GLN A 219 3.00 27.70 2.12
CA GLN A 219 2.59 27.82 0.72
C GLN A 219 1.18 28.42 0.53
N GLY A 220 0.39 28.50 1.60
CA GLY A 220 -0.97 29.02 1.56
C GLY A 220 -2.01 28.05 0.98
N ILE A 221 -3.26 28.50 0.90
CA ILE A 221 -4.43 27.61 0.73
C ILE A 221 -4.43 26.82 -0.59
N PHE A 222 -3.79 27.35 -1.63
CA PHE A 222 -3.77 26.72 -2.96
C PHE A 222 -2.68 25.67 -3.11
N HIS A 223 -1.62 25.72 -2.31
CA HIS A 223 -0.43 24.90 -2.49
C HIS A 223 -0.01 24.12 -1.24
N GLN A 224 -0.69 24.28 -0.10
CA GLN A 224 -0.39 23.50 1.11
C GLN A 224 -0.66 22.00 0.93
N SER A 225 -1.63 21.64 0.08
CA SER A 225 -2.04 20.26 -0.13
C SER A 225 -1.19 19.62 -1.22
N THR A 226 -0.68 18.42 -0.96
CA THR A 226 0.13 17.67 -1.92
C THR A 226 -0.74 16.85 -2.86
N PRO A 227 -0.31 16.61 -4.10
CA PRO A 227 -0.95 15.62 -4.96
C PRO A 227 -0.86 14.22 -4.33
N LEU A 228 -1.80 13.34 -4.66
CA LEU A 228 -1.91 11.99 -4.08
C LEU A 228 -0.63 11.16 -4.26
N THR A 229 0.08 11.36 -5.38
CA THR A 229 1.33 10.68 -5.71
C THR A 229 2.49 11.00 -4.75
N LEU A 230 2.40 12.11 -4.02
CA LEU A 230 3.42 12.57 -3.07
C LEU A 230 2.94 12.59 -1.61
N ALA A 231 1.64 12.40 -1.38
CA ALA A 231 1.05 12.45 -0.03
C ALA A 231 1.73 11.44 0.91
N GLU A 232 2.12 10.27 0.39
CA GLU A 232 2.75 9.19 1.16
C GLU A 232 4.24 9.41 1.46
N THR A 233 4.86 10.44 0.89
CA THR A 233 6.32 10.63 0.98
C THR A 233 6.80 10.80 2.42
N ALA A 234 6.05 11.53 3.24
CA ALA A 234 6.41 11.80 4.62
C ALA A 234 5.93 10.72 5.59
N SER A 235 4.72 10.18 5.37
CA SER A 235 4.12 9.13 6.19
C SER A 235 4.94 7.85 6.13
N VAL A 236 5.23 7.35 4.92
CA VAL A 236 5.99 6.11 4.72
C VAL A 236 7.45 6.27 5.13
N PHE A 237 8.06 7.45 4.95
CA PHE A 237 9.42 7.71 5.44
C PHE A 237 9.47 7.63 6.97
N GLY A 238 8.57 8.35 7.66
CA GLY A 238 8.50 8.34 9.13
C GLY A 238 8.16 6.97 9.71
N GLU A 239 7.26 6.25 9.06
CA GLU A 239 6.94 4.86 9.37
C GLU A 239 8.18 3.96 9.20
N THR A 240 8.93 4.08 8.10
CA THR A 240 10.13 3.28 7.84
C THR A 240 11.21 3.50 8.90
N VAL A 241 11.47 4.76 9.28
CA VAL A 241 12.42 5.09 10.36
C VAL A 241 11.96 4.49 11.69
N THR A 242 10.66 4.59 11.99
CA THR A 242 10.07 4.06 13.23
C THR A 242 10.12 2.54 13.27
N ASN A 243 9.80 1.86 12.17
CA ASN A 243 9.87 0.40 12.07
C ASN A 243 11.30 -0.11 12.25
N ASN A 244 12.30 0.58 11.68
CA ASN A 244 13.70 0.23 11.92
C ASN A 244 14.08 0.37 13.39
N ARG A 245 13.63 1.43 14.06
CA ARG A 245 13.84 1.65 15.50
C ARG A 245 13.18 0.56 16.35
N LEU A 246 11.95 0.18 16.02
CA LEU A 246 11.23 -0.91 16.68
C LEU A 246 12.01 -2.23 16.50
N LEU A 247 12.43 -2.53 15.29
CA LEU A 247 13.25 -3.71 15.01
C LEU A 247 14.57 -3.70 15.78
N GLU A 248 15.22 -2.57 16.01
CA GLU A 248 16.42 -2.51 16.85
C GLU A 248 16.15 -2.81 18.33
N SER A 249 14.93 -2.54 18.81
CA SER A 249 14.52 -2.76 20.20
C SER A 249 13.94 -4.14 20.50
N LEU A 250 13.53 -4.89 19.47
CA LEU A 250 12.94 -6.21 19.62
C LEU A 250 14.02 -7.30 19.72
N ASP A 251 14.15 -7.91 20.90
CA ASP A 251 15.05 -9.04 21.16
C ASP A 251 14.44 -10.40 20.78
N ASP A 252 13.11 -10.54 20.88
CA ASP A 252 12.41 -11.79 20.58
C ASP A 252 12.35 -12.03 19.05
N PRO A 253 12.96 -13.10 18.52
CA PRO A 253 12.90 -13.45 17.12
C PRO A 253 11.47 -13.58 16.56
N GLU A 254 10.50 -14.02 17.37
CA GLU A 254 9.12 -14.22 16.95
C GLU A 254 8.40 -12.86 16.78
N GLU A 255 8.63 -11.92 17.69
CA GLU A 255 8.11 -10.55 17.58
C GLU A 255 8.74 -9.81 16.40
N ARG A 256 10.06 -9.96 16.21
CA ARG A 256 10.77 -9.43 15.04
C ARG A 256 10.20 -9.97 13.74
N PHE A 257 10.02 -11.30 13.65
CA PHE A 257 9.43 -11.94 12.47
C PHE A 257 8.01 -11.41 12.23
N SER A 258 7.19 -11.29 13.28
CA SER A 258 5.81 -10.82 13.16
C SER A 258 5.72 -9.39 12.61
N LEU A 259 6.57 -8.47 13.10
CA LEU A 259 6.64 -7.09 12.59
C LEU A 259 7.11 -7.03 11.13
N LEU A 260 8.15 -7.80 10.79
CA LEU A 260 8.68 -7.88 9.42
C LEU A 260 7.67 -8.48 8.45
N ALA A 261 7.01 -9.57 8.84
CA ALA A 261 5.95 -10.21 8.06
C ALA A 261 4.81 -9.25 7.76
N ALA A 262 4.30 -8.54 8.78
CA ALA A 262 3.22 -7.57 8.60
C ALA A 262 3.63 -6.42 7.66
N THR A 263 4.82 -5.85 7.86
CA THR A 263 5.36 -4.76 7.02
C THR A 263 5.55 -5.18 5.57
N LEU A 264 6.05 -6.41 5.36
CA LEU A 264 6.27 -6.96 4.03
C LEU A 264 4.95 -7.29 3.34
N GLU A 265 3.96 -7.84 4.04
CA GLU A 265 2.63 -8.09 3.48
C GLU A 265 1.92 -6.80 3.08
N ASP A 266 2.02 -5.74 3.89
CA ASP A 266 1.48 -4.42 3.58
C ASP A 266 2.19 -3.82 2.35
N SER A 267 3.52 -3.99 2.22
CA SER A 267 4.29 -3.59 1.04
C SER A 267 3.90 -4.38 -0.22
N ILE A 268 3.70 -5.70 -0.10
CA ILE A 268 3.23 -6.56 -1.20
C ILE A 268 1.84 -6.15 -1.66
N ALA A 269 0.94 -5.85 -0.73
CA ALA A 269 -0.42 -5.42 -1.02
C ALA A 269 -0.48 -4.03 -1.68
N THR A 270 0.42 -3.12 -1.30
CA THR A 270 0.42 -1.72 -1.75
C THR A 270 1.21 -1.51 -3.05
N VAL A 271 2.29 -2.27 -3.25
CA VAL A 271 3.15 -2.14 -4.44
C VAL A 271 2.79 -3.19 -5.48
N PHE A 272 3.10 -4.45 -5.20
CA PHE A 272 3.07 -5.52 -6.20
C PHE A 272 1.64 -5.86 -6.62
N ARG A 273 0.71 -5.97 -5.68
CA ARG A 273 -0.70 -6.27 -5.99
C ARG A 273 -1.35 -5.17 -6.80
N GLN A 274 -1.03 -3.90 -6.51
CA GLN A 274 -1.58 -2.76 -7.24
C GLN A 274 -1.03 -2.69 -8.66
N VAL A 275 0.26 -2.99 -8.86
CA VAL A 275 0.84 -3.09 -10.21
C VAL A 275 0.27 -4.29 -10.96
N ALA A 276 0.06 -5.45 -10.32
CA ALA A 276 -0.63 -6.57 -10.95
C ALA A 276 -2.05 -6.21 -11.41
N MET A 277 -2.81 -5.47 -10.59
CA MET A 277 -4.12 -4.92 -10.98
C MET A 277 -4.01 -3.91 -12.14
N ASN A 278 -2.97 -3.08 -12.16
CA ASN A 278 -2.70 -2.17 -13.26
C ASN A 278 -2.39 -2.93 -14.57
N ARG A 279 -1.70 -4.08 -14.50
CA ARG A 279 -1.45 -4.95 -15.67
C ARG A 279 -2.74 -5.61 -16.18
N PHE A 280 -3.65 -6.01 -15.28
CA PHE A 280 -5.00 -6.42 -15.67
C PHE A 280 -5.76 -5.30 -16.43
N GLU A 281 -5.78 -4.08 -15.88
CA GLU A 281 -6.40 -2.93 -16.55
C GLU A 281 -5.76 -2.66 -17.90
N HIS A 282 -4.42 -2.73 -17.99
CA HIS A 282 -3.69 -2.58 -19.25
C HIS A 282 -4.18 -3.57 -20.31
N SER A 283 -4.25 -4.87 -19.99
CA SER A 283 -4.73 -5.88 -20.93
C SER A 283 -6.19 -5.62 -21.36
N CYS A 284 -7.07 -5.25 -20.43
CA CYS A 284 -8.47 -4.94 -20.74
C CYS A 284 -8.61 -3.72 -21.66
N HIS A 285 -7.88 -2.65 -21.35
CA HIS A 285 -7.90 -1.40 -22.10
C HIS A 285 -7.29 -1.54 -23.49
N SER A 286 -6.18 -2.28 -23.62
CA SER A 286 -5.54 -2.55 -24.91
C SER A 286 -6.45 -3.44 -25.77
N HIS A 287 -6.98 -4.54 -25.21
CA HIS A 287 -7.91 -5.42 -25.92
C HIS A 287 -9.15 -4.66 -26.42
N ARG A 288 -9.73 -3.78 -25.60
CA ARG A 288 -10.90 -3.00 -26.01
C ARG A 288 -10.62 -2.09 -27.21
N ARG A 289 -9.41 -1.54 -27.30
CA ARG A 289 -9.00 -0.64 -28.39
C ARG A 289 -8.65 -1.39 -29.67
N GLU A 290 -8.00 -2.54 -29.54
CA GLU A 290 -7.41 -3.27 -30.67
C GLU A 290 -8.36 -4.31 -31.27
N VAL A 291 -9.15 -4.97 -30.43
CA VAL A 291 -9.98 -6.12 -30.82
C VAL A 291 -11.47 -5.80 -30.71
N GLY A 292 -11.93 -5.31 -29.56
CA GLY A 292 -13.35 -5.01 -29.34
C GLY A 292 -13.87 -5.44 -27.97
N GLU A 293 -15.12 -5.90 -27.92
CA GLU A 293 -15.79 -6.21 -26.64
C GLU A 293 -15.20 -7.47 -26.00
N LEU A 294 -14.95 -7.42 -24.69
CA LEU A 294 -14.39 -8.54 -23.93
C LEU A 294 -15.52 -9.42 -23.38
N SER A 295 -15.36 -10.74 -23.46
CA SER A 295 -16.26 -11.66 -22.76
C SER A 295 -15.92 -11.73 -21.27
N VAL A 296 -16.82 -12.33 -20.46
CA VAL A 296 -16.57 -12.56 -19.03
C VAL A 296 -15.34 -13.44 -18.84
N GLU A 297 -15.19 -14.44 -19.71
CA GLU A 297 -14.06 -15.36 -19.74
C GLU A 297 -12.77 -14.60 -20.03
N THR A 298 -12.73 -13.75 -21.07
CA THR A 298 -11.54 -12.94 -21.39
C THR A 298 -11.12 -12.03 -20.22
N PHE A 299 -12.06 -11.42 -19.50
CA PHE A 299 -11.71 -10.68 -18.27
C PHE A 299 -11.11 -11.60 -17.20
N GLY A 300 -11.69 -12.79 -17.01
CA GLY A 300 -11.16 -13.77 -16.06
C GLY A 300 -9.77 -14.28 -16.43
N ASP A 301 -9.50 -14.44 -17.72
CA ASP A 301 -8.20 -14.86 -18.25
C ASP A 301 -7.12 -13.81 -17.93
N TYR A 302 -7.38 -12.53 -18.26
CA TYR A 302 -6.44 -11.45 -17.96
C TYR A 302 -6.25 -11.22 -16.46
N TRP A 303 -7.31 -11.42 -15.67
CA TRP A 303 -7.18 -11.36 -14.21
C TRP A 303 -6.25 -12.46 -13.72
N ALA A 304 -6.53 -13.73 -14.09
CA ALA A 304 -5.70 -14.86 -13.69
C ALA A 304 -4.24 -14.68 -14.13
N GLU A 305 -3.99 -14.29 -15.38
CA GLU A 305 -2.65 -14.06 -15.91
C GLU A 305 -1.87 -13.03 -15.08
N SER A 306 -2.45 -11.86 -14.85
CA SER A 306 -1.79 -10.79 -14.09
C SER A 306 -1.48 -11.20 -12.64
N GLN A 307 -2.37 -11.98 -12.02
CA GLN A 307 -2.22 -12.43 -10.64
C GLN A 307 -1.21 -13.57 -10.56
N THR A 308 -1.25 -14.54 -11.47
CA THR A 308 -0.27 -15.64 -11.56
C THR A 308 1.15 -15.10 -11.77
N ALA A 309 1.33 -14.09 -12.62
CA ALA A 309 2.65 -13.48 -12.84
C ALA A 309 3.27 -12.94 -11.53
N MET A 310 2.47 -12.28 -10.69
CA MET A 310 2.92 -11.73 -9.40
C MET A 310 3.07 -12.81 -8.32
N LEU A 311 2.16 -13.79 -8.29
CA LEU A 311 2.11 -14.80 -7.23
C LEU A 311 3.10 -15.95 -7.42
N GLY A 312 3.47 -16.25 -8.68
CA GLY A 312 4.39 -17.34 -9.05
C GLY A 312 3.88 -18.73 -8.67
N GLU A 313 4.81 -19.68 -8.59
CA GLU A 313 4.49 -21.10 -8.38
C GLU A 313 4.06 -21.43 -6.95
N ALA A 314 4.41 -20.59 -5.97
CA ALA A 314 4.10 -20.79 -4.56
C ALA A 314 2.61 -20.60 -4.22
N VAL A 315 1.81 -20.07 -5.15
CA VAL A 315 0.37 -19.87 -4.97
C VAL A 315 -0.42 -20.41 -6.15
N GLU A 316 -1.41 -21.25 -5.85
CA GLU A 316 -2.45 -21.66 -6.77
C GLU A 316 -3.45 -20.54 -7.00
N VAL A 317 -3.59 -20.09 -8.24
CA VAL A 317 -4.74 -19.30 -8.66
C VAL A 317 -5.89 -20.26 -9.00
N THR A 318 -6.88 -20.36 -8.12
CA THR A 318 -8.01 -21.26 -8.31
C THR A 318 -8.99 -20.75 -9.37
N GLU A 319 -9.81 -21.65 -9.92
CA GLU A 319 -10.82 -21.30 -10.94
C GLU A 319 -11.81 -20.23 -10.45
N GLY A 320 -12.23 -20.30 -9.17
CA GLY A 320 -13.14 -19.33 -8.58
C GLY A 320 -12.58 -17.90 -8.58
N TYR A 321 -11.27 -17.77 -8.39
CA TYR A 321 -10.58 -16.48 -8.31
C TYR A 321 -10.62 -15.68 -9.62
N ARG A 322 -10.88 -16.33 -10.77
CA ARG A 322 -11.00 -15.66 -12.09
C ARG A 322 -12.09 -14.60 -12.14
N THR A 323 -13.09 -14.66 -11.26
CA THR A 323 -14.21 -13.70 -11.22
C THR A 323 -14.00 -12.55 -10.24
N TRP A 324 -12.91 -12.59 -9.46
CA TRP A 324 -12.69 -11.66 -8.35
C TRP A 324 -12.31 -10.24 -8.79
N TRP A 325 -11.89 -10.03 -10.05
CA TRP A 325 -11.77 -8.69 -10.61
C TRP A 325 -13.07 -7.88 -10.47
N SER A 326 -14.22 -8.56 -10.48
CA SER A 326 -15.53 -7.92 -10.57
C SER A 326 -16.00 -7.22 -9.28
N TYR A 327 -15.33 -7.43 -8.14
CA TYR A 327 -15.64 -6.68 -6.91
C TYR A 327 -14.75 -5.46 -6.70
N VAL A 328 -13.67 -5.31 -7.47
CA VAL A 328 -12.70 -4.23 -7.27
C VAL A 328 -13.32 -2.92 -7.80
N PRO A 329 -13.64 -1.96 -6.92
CA PRO A 329 -14.40 -0.78 -7.33
C PRO A 329 -13.57 0.17 -8.21
N HIS A 330 -12.25 0.17 -8.06
CA HIS A 330 -11.35 1.09 -8.76
C HIS A 330 -11.43 0.96 -10.29
N PHE A 331 -11.61 -0.25 -10.83
CA PHE A 331 -11.72 -0.47 -12.28
C PHE A 331 -12.94 0.22 -12.89
N ILE A 332 -13.98 0.47 -12.08
CA ILE A 332 -15.22 1.12 -12.50
C ILE A 332 -15.19 2.61 -12.16
N ALA A 333 -14.82 2.95 -10.93
CA ALA A 333 -14.92 4.31 -10.41
C ALA A 333 -13.75 5.21 -10.82
N THR A 334 -12.55 4.64 -10.93
CA THR A 334 -11.30 5.40 -11.14
C THR A 334 -10.30 4.64 -12.02
N PRO A 335 -10.61 4.39 -13.31
CA PRO A 335 -9.74 3.60 -14.19
C PRO A 335 -8.29 4.11 -14.22
N GLY A 336 -7.34 3.17 -14.16
CA GLY A 336 -5.91 3.42 -14.18
C GLY A 336 -5.33 4.00 -12.89
N TYR A 337 -6.12 4.19 -11.83
CA TYR A 337 -5.65 4.83 -10.59
C TYR A 337 -4.76 3.94 -9.73
N VAL A 338 -4.92 2.61 -9.79
CA VAL A 338 -4.33 1.69 -8.81
C VAL A 338 -2.79 1.78 -8.70
N TYR A 339 -2.08 2.16 -9.77
CA TYR A 339 -0.62 2.33 -9.67
C TYR A 339 -0.22 3.46 -8.70
N ALA A 340 -1.10 4.43 -8.42
CA ALA A 340 -0.78 5.57 -7.57
C ALA A 340 -0.39 5.15 -6.14
N TYR A 341 -0.96 4.04 -5.65
CA TYR A 341 -0.57 3.42 -4.38
C TYR A 341 0.89 2.96 -4.41
N ALA A 342 1.27 2.20 -5.45
CA ALA A 342 2.64 1.74 -5.63
C ALA A 342 3.61 2.91 -5.85
N TYR A 343 3.17 3.94 -6.59
CA TYR A 343 3.93 5.15 -6.86
C TYR A 343 4.28 5.88 -5.56
N GLY A 344 3.28 6.17 -4.71
CA GLY A 344 3.51 6.87 -3.44
C GLY A 344 4.42 6.08 -2.50
N GLN A 345 4.15 4.78 -2.32
CA GLN A 345 4.95 3.91 -1.45
C GLN A 345 6.41 3.81 -1.93
N LEU A 346 6.63 3.48 -3.21
CA LEU A 346 7.99 3.31 -3.72
C LEU A 346 8.75 4.63 -3.86
N LEU A 347 8.06 5.74 -4.14
CA LEU A 347 8.69 7.05 -4.13
C LEU A 347 9.23 7.35 -2.72
N ALA A 348 8.41 7.17 -1.69
CA ALA A 348 8.82 7.38 -0.31
C ALA A 348 10.00 6.50 0.11
N LEU A 349 9.94 5.19 -0.21
CA LEU A 349 11.04 4.26 0.08
C LEU A 349 12.32 4.63 -0.69
N SER A 350 12.22 5.06 -1.93
CA SER A 350 13.38 5.46 -2.74
C SER A 350 13.99 6.78 -2.27
N VAL A 351 13.16 7.73 -1.81
CA VAL A 351 13.60 8.94 -1.09
C VAL A 351 14.31 8.56 0.22
N TYR A 352 13.78 7.59 0.97
CA TYR A 352 14.46 7.04 2.15
C TYR A 352 15.80 6.35 1.81
N ALA A 353 15.89 5.66 0.67
CA ALA A 353 17.16 5.08 0.22
C ALA A 353 18.24 6.16 0.00
N ARG A 354 17.87 7.32 -0.57
CA ARG A 354 18.80 8.47 -0.70
C ARG A 354 19.28 8.98 0.65
N TYR A 355 18.41 9.04 1.66
CA TYR A 355 18.82 9.36 3.03
C TYR A 355 19.85 8.35 3.57
N ARG A 356 19.64 7.04 3.35
CA ARG A 356 20.62 6.02 3.78
C ARG A 356 21.98 6.17 3.11
N GLU A 357 22.03 6.68 1.88
CA GLU A 357 23.27 6.92 1.12
C GLU A 357 23.99 8.21 1.57
N GLN A 358 23.24 9.29 1.82
CA GLN A 358 23.78 10.64 2.03
C GLN A 358 23.85 11.07 3.52
N GLY A 359 23.13 10.36 4.40
CA GLY A 359 23.02 10.69 5.83
C GLY A 359 22.48 12.10 6.08
N ASP A 360 22.99 12.76 7.11
CA ASP A 360 22.53 14.08 7.58
C ASP A 360 22.55 15.17 6.49
N SER A 361 23.41 15.03 5.48
CA SER A 361 23.48 16.00 4.37
C SER A 361 22.23 16.05 3.50
N PHE A 362 21.39 14.99 3.55
CA PHE A 362 20.12 14.89 2.85
C PHE A 362 18.99 15.70 3.50
N VAL A 363 19.04 15.85 4.83
CA VAL A 363 17.93 16.35 5.64
C VAL A 363 17.45 17.74 5.21
N PRO A 364 18.34 18.73 4.93
CA PRO A 364 17.88 20.05 4.47
C PRO A 364 17.05 19.99 3.18
N ALA A 365 17.50 19.21 2.19
CA ALA A 365 16.80 19.05 0.91
C ALA A 365 15.44 18.35 1.09
N TYR A 366 15.38 17.35 1.96
CA TYR A 366 14.12 16.69 2.30
C TYR A 366 13.11 17.65 2.95
N LEU A 367 13.56 18.48 3.90
CA LEU A 367 12.73 19.48 4.54
C LEU A 367 12.21 20.51 3.54
N ASP A 368 13.05 20.96 2.60
CA ASP A 368 12.65 21.90 1.55
C ASP A 368 11.61 21.29 0.60
N MET A 369 11.76 20.01 0.26
CA MET A 369 10.76 19.28 -0.51
C MET A 369 9.41 19.22 0.22
N LEU A 370 9.40 18.93 1.53
CA LEU A 370 8.15 18.91 2.31
C LEU A 370 7.53 20.30 2.48
N ARG A 371 8.34 21.35 2.66
CA ARG A 371 7.86 22.75 2.74
C ARG A 371 7.24 23.22 1.44
N ALA A 372 7.66 22.68 0.30
CA ALA A 372 7.11 23.03 -1.00
C ALA A 372 5.66 22.52 -1.19
N GLY A 373 5.19 21.54 -0.39
CA GLY A 373 3.82 21.04 -0.47
C GLY A 373 3.43 20.62 -1.88
N GLY A 374 2.32 21.16 -2.40
CA GLY A 374 1.87 21.00 -3.79
C GLY A 374 2.18 22.20 -4.70
N SER A 375 3.18 23.03 -4.37
CA SER A 375 3.53 24.22 -5.17
C SER A 375 4.30 23.91 -6.47
N MET A 376 4.78 22.68 -6.62
CA MET A 376 5.63 22.22 -7.72
C MET A 376 5.17 20.84 -8.21
N SER A 377 5.51 20.47 -9.46
CA SER A 377 5.17 19.14 -9.97
C SER A 377 5.95 18.04 -9.23
N PRO A 378 5.48 16.78 -9.23
CA PRO A 378 6.19 15.67 -8.63
C PRO A 378 7.65 15.52 -9.08
N GLU A 379 7.94 15.68 -10.37
CA GLU A 379 9.32 15.64 -10.89
C GLU A 379 10.18 16.79 -10.34
N ALA A 380 9.61 18.00 -10.24
CA ALA A 380 10.33 19.15 -9.73
C ALA A 380 10.58 19.05 -8.21
N LEU A 381 9.64 18.47 -7.44
CA LEU A 381 9.80 18.22 -6.01
C LEU A 381 10.86 17.16 -5.74
N THR A 382 10.84 16.06 -6.48
CA THR A 382 11.81 14.97 -6.30
C THR A 382 13.21 15.34 -6.80
N ALA A 383 13.33 16.25 -7.75
CA ALA A 383 14.62 16.82 -8.14
C ALA A 383 15.32 17.57 -6.98
N ILE A 384 14.58 18.14 -6.01
CA ILE A 384 15.15 18.80 -4.82
C ILE A 384 16.01 17.82 -4.02
N VAL A 385 15.57 16.57 -3.92
CA VAL A 385 16.25 15.48 -3.21
C VAL A 385 17.16 14.64 -4.13
N GLY A 386 17.43 15.13 -5.34
CA GLY A 386 18.34 14.49 -6.30
C GLY A 386 17.77 13.22 -6.94
N CYS A 387 16.44 13.13 -7.07
CA CYS A 387 15.77 11.97 -7.65
C CYS A 387 15.21 12.28 -9.04
N ASP A 388 15.33 11.31 -9.95
CA ASP A 388 14.71 11.33 -11.28
C ASP A 388 13.63 10.23 -11.35
N LEU A 389 12.36 10.64 -11.46
CA LEU A 389 11.22 9.72 -11.51
C LEU A 389 11.15 8.90 -12.80
N THR A 390 11.89 9.30 -13.83
CA THR A 390 11.96 8.58 -15.11
C THR A 390 13.05 7.52 -15.14
N ASP A 391 13.95 7.50 -14.15
CA ASP A 391 15.00 6.49 -14.01
C ASP A 391 14.44 5.23 -13.32
N PRO A 392 14.43 4.06 -13.98
CA PRO A 392 14.07 2.80 -13.33
C PRO A 392 14.94 2.49 -12.10
N GLY A 393 16.20 2.92 -12.09
CA GLY A 393 17.12 2.74 -10.97
C GLY A 393 16.69 3.45 -9.69
N PHE A 394 15.93 4.55 -9.81
CA PHE A 394 15.32 5.21 -8.66
C PHE A 394 14.31 4.27 -7.97
N TRP A 395 13.37 3.71 -8.74
CA TRP A 395 12.34 2.80 -8.22
C TRP A 395 12.93 1.49 -7.68
N SER A 396 14.01 1.00 -8.29
CA SER A 396 14.76 -0.17 -7.80
C SER A 396 15.29 0.03 -6.39
N ALA A 397 15.74 1.23 -6.01
CA ALA A 397 16.24 1.49 -4.66
C ALA A 397 15.16 1.28 -3.57
N GLY A 398 13.91 1.67 -3.85
CA GLY A 398 12.78 1.37 -2.97
C GLY A 398 12.47 -0.14 -2.89
N LEU A 399 12.56 -0.86 -4.02
CA LEU A 399 12.38 -2.30 -4.07
C LEU A 399 13.47 -3.07 -3.31
N ASP A 400 14.71 -2.58 -3.32
CA ASP A 400 15.82 -3.18 -2.57
C ASP A 400 15.63 -3.07 -1.05
N ILE A 401 14.93 -2.03 -0.57
CA ILE A 401 14.52 -1.95 0.85
C ILE A 401 13.52 -3.06 1.17
N VAL A 402 12.51 -3.27 0.31
CA VAL A 402 11.52 -4.34 0.50
C VAL A 402 12.17 -5.72 0.45
N GLU A 403 13.13 -5.94 -0.45
CA GLU A 403 13.94 -7.16 -0.47
C GLU A 403 14.75 -7.32 0.83
N GLY A 404 15.34 -6.24 1.34
CA GLY A 404 16.04 -6.26 2.63
C GLY A 404 15.13 -6.70 3.78
N GLN A 405 13.89 -6.22 3.81
CA GLN A 405 12.88 -6.64 4.78
C GLN A 405 12.53 -8.13 4.63
N LEU A 406 12.38 -8.64 3.40
CA LEU A 406 12.19 -10.06 3.14
C LEU A 406 13.37 -10.91 3.65
N ASN A 407 14.60 -10.50 3.37
CA ASN A 407 15.78 -11.21 3.87
C ASN A 407 15.82 -11.23 5.40
N ALA A 408 15.53 -10.10 6.04
CA ALA A 408 15.43 -10.02 7.50
C ALA A 408 14.29 -10.90 8.05
N ALA A 409 13.15 -10.99 7.36
CA ALA A 409 12.03 -11.83 7.75
C ALA A 409 12.40 -13.31 7.69
N VAL A 410 13.14 -13.75 6.66
CA VAL A 410 13.67 -15.11 6.55
C VAL A 410 14.60 -15.43 7.72
N ASP A 411 15.52 -14.52 8.05
CA ASP A 411 16.46 -14.73 9.15
C ASP A 411 15.75 -14.77 10.52
N ALA A 412 14.77 -13.89 10.73
CA ALA A 412 13.95 -13.90 11.94
C ALA A 412 13.11 -15.18 12.06
N ALA A 413 12.54 -15.68 10.96
CA ALA A 413 11.79 -16.94 10.94
C ALA A 413 12.66 -18.14 11.33
N ARG A 414 13.90 -18.23 10.83
CA ARG A 414 14.86 -19.26 11.25
C ARG A 414 15.23 -19.14 12.72
N ALA A 415 15.49 -17.92 13.19
CA ALA A 415 15.83 -17.67 14.59
C ALA A 415 14.68 -18.00 15.54
N ALA A 416 13.43 -17.84 15.09
CA ALA A 416 12.22 -18.24 15.80
C ALA A 416 11.90 -19.75 15.70
N GLY A 417 12.65 -20.52 14.90
CA GLY A 417 12.40 -21.95 14.69
C GLY A 417 11.14 -22.25 13.88
N ARG A 418 10.72 -21.32 13.01
CA ARG A 418 9.59 -21.46 12.07
C ARG A 418 10.01 -22.14 10.75
N LEU A 419 11.32 -22.17 10.49
CA LEU A 419 12.02 -22.87 9.41
C LEU A 419 13.12 -23.73 10.04
#